data_AF-A9VQX0-F1
#
_entry.id   AF-A9VQX0-F1
#
_cell.length_a   1.000
_cell.length_b   1.000
_cell.length_c   1.000
_cell.angle_alpha   90.00
_cell.angle_beta   90.00
_cell.angle_gamma   90.00
#
_symmetry.space_group_name_H-M   'P 1'
#
loop_
_entity.id
_entity.type
_entity.pdbx_description
1 polymer ?
#
loop_
_entity_poly.entity_id
_entity_poly.type
_entity_poly.pdbx_seq_one_letter_code
_entity_poly.pdbx_strand_id
1 'polypeptide(L)'
;MLDIALPVLNKEQTKKNVLQALKKYRLFLLNIDERDIERVQNGKVIGMSKTVLERINYIQEIRKGVEKLNFWDKQLIELAYLGKEKPSWVKMCRILNMSQPDYYRKRNRALCELAYKLGIEVEGKDSK
;
A
#
# COMPACT_ATOMS: atom_id res chain seq x y z
N MET A 1 -28.34 24.65 -9.63
CA MET A 1 -27.19 23.80 -9.99
C MET A 1 -26.31 23.78 -8.74
N LEU A 2 -26.11 22.62 -8.10
CA LEU A 2 -25.23 22.53 -6.93
C LEU A 2 -23.79 22.47 -7.45
N ASP A 3 -23.05 23.57 -7.31
CA ASP A 3 -21.61 23.60 -7.55
C ASP A 3 -20.90 22.84 -6.42
N ILE A 4 -20.80 21.52 -6.58
CA ILE A 4 -19.98 20.68 -5.71
C ILE A 4 -18.53 20.92 -6.13
N ALA A 5 -17.84 21.83 -5.45
CA ALA A 5 -16.38 21.94 -5.53
C ALA A 5 -15.78 20.67 -4.95
N LEU A 6 -15.45 19.70 -5.82
CA LEU A 6 -14.77 18.48 -5.42
C LEU A 6 -13.30 18.83 -5.16
N PRO A 7 -12.81 18.63 -3.92
CA PRO A 7 -11.47 19.03 -3.58
C PRO A 7 -10.42 18.20 -4.34
N VAL A 8 -9.41 18.89 -4.87
CA VAL A 8 -8.40 18.26 -5.74
C VAL A 8 -7.43 17.42 -4.91
N LEU A 9 -7.19 16.15 -5.31
CA LEU A 9 -6.23 15.27 -4.66
C LEU A 9 -4.83 15.90 -4.52
N ASN A 10 -4.34 16.02 -3.28
CA ASN A 10 -2.94 16.31 -3.01
C ASN A 10 -2.08 15.06 -3.25
N LYS A 11 -1.64 14.90 -4.50
CA LYS A 11 -0.86 13.73 -4.95
C LYS A 11 0.45 13.55 -4.19
N GLU A 12 1.10 14.64 -3.78
CA GLU A 12 2.38 14.56 -3.08
C GLU A 12 2.21 14.01 -1.66
N GLN A 13 1.30 14.61 -0.89
CA GLN A 13 1.03 14.19 0.48
C GLN A 13 0.41 12.79 0.52
N THR A 14 -0.52 12.50 -0.39
CA THR A 14 -1.11 11.17 -0.55
C THR A 14 -0.04 10.10 -0.77
N LYS A 15 0.86 10.32 -1.72
CA LYS A 15 1.97 9.40 -2.00
C LYS A 15 2.88 9.23 -0.79
N LYS A 16 3.14 10.29 -0.03
CA LYS A 16 3.94 10.22 1.21
C LYS A 16 3.26 9.34 2.26
N ASN A 17 1.95 9.50 2.46
CA ASN A 17 1.16 8.67 3.38
C ASN A 17 1.23 7.19 3.00
N VAL A 18 1.03 6.86 1.71
CA VAL A 18 1.10 5.47 1.24
C VAL A 18 2.49 4.88 1.42
N LEU A 19 3.54 5.63 1.09
CA LEU A 19 4.92 5.15 1.27
C LEU A 19 5.26 4.93 2.76
N GLN A 20 4.75 5.76 3.67
CA GLN A 20 4.87 5.55 5.11
C GLN A 20 4.09 4.31 5.56
N ALA A 21 2.86 4.12 5.04
CA ALA A 21 2.04 2.96 5.35
C ALA A 21 2.70 1.65 4.93
N LEU A 22 3.29 1.61 3.72
CA LEU A 22 4.05 0.47 3.19
C LEU A 22 5.37 0.25 3.96
N LYS A 23 6.02 1.30 4.47
CA LYS A 23 7.19 1.17 5.36
C LYS A 23 6.79 0.51 6.68
N LYS A 24 5.69 0.95 7.29
CA LYS A 24 5.14 0.36 8.53
C LYS A 24 4.73 -1.10 8.32
N TYR A 25 4.10 -1.41 7.19
CA TYR A 25 3.77 -2.78 6.78
C TYR A 25 5.00 -3.69 6.81
N ARG A 26 6.08 -3.27 6.14
CA ARG A 26 7.33 -4.04 6.10
C ARG A 26 7.93 -4.24 7.48
N LEU A 27 7.94 -3.20 8.31
CA LEU A 27 8.44 -3.31 9.68
C LEU A 27 7.66 -4.36 10.47
N PHE A 28 6.34 -4.40 10.34
CA PHE A 28 5.52 -5.40 11.01
C PHE A 28 5.74 -6.80 10.43
N LEU A 29 5.82 -6.94 9.11
CA LEU A 29 6.06 -8.22 8.45
C LEU A 29 7.40 -8.85 8.86
N LEU A 30 8.43 -8.04 9.13
CA LEU A 30 9.73 -8.53 9.60
C LEU A 30 9.72 -9.07 11.05
N ASN A 31 8.72 -8.67 11.85
CA ASN A 31 8.64 -8.98 13.28
C ASN A 31 7.47 -9.91 13.63
N ILE A 32 6.74 -10.42 12.64
CA ILE A 32 5.59 -11.29 12.80
C ILE A 32 5.85 -12.58 12.03
N ASP A 33 5.61 -13.73 12.67
CA ASP A 33 5.66 -15.03 12.01
C ASP A 33 4.45 -15.19 11.08
N GLU A 34 4.66 -15.72 9.88
CA GLU A 34 3.56 -15.97 8.93
C GLU A 34 2.52 -16.93 9.53
N ARG A 35 2.95 -17.87 10.40
CA ARG A 35 2.04 -18.76 11.14
C ARG A 35 1.07 -17.99 12.02
N ASP A 36 1.50 -16.88 12.63
CA ASP A 36 0.62 -16.06 13.44
C ASP A 36 -0.38 -15.29 12.58
N ILE A 37 0.04 -14.83 11.40
CA ILE A 37 -0.88 -14.19 10.41
C ILE A 37 -1.97 -15.19 10.01
N GLU A 38 -1.61 -16.42 9.66
CA GLU A 38 -2.54 -17.49 9.29
C GLU A 38 -3.49 -17.85 10.43
N ARG A 39 -3.01 -17.91 11.67
CA ARG A 39 -3.85 -18.16 12.85
C ARG A 39 -4.94 -17.09 13.00
N VAL A 40 -4.58 -15.82 12.88
CA VAL A 40 -5.55 -14.71 12.95
C VAL A 40 -6.55 -14.76 11.79
N GLN A 41 -6.11 -15.07 10.57
CA GLN A 41 -7.01 -15.26 9.43
C GLN A 41 -8.06 -16.36 9.67
N ASN A 42 -7.67 -17.41 10.40
CA ASN A 42 -8.54 -18.51 10.80
C ASN A 42 -9.32 -18.25 12.11
N GLY A 43 -9.30 -17.03 12.65
CA GLY A 43 -10.00 -16.66 13.88
C GLY A 43 -9.38 -17.18 15.19
N LYS A 44 -8.17 -17.78 15.13
CA LYS A 44 -7.49 -18.40 16.29
C LYS A 44 -6.61 -17.39 17.04
N VAL A 45 -7.24 -16.43 17.71
CA VAL A 45 -6.56 -15.29 18.40
C VAL A 45 -6.22 -15.53 19.87
N ILE A 46 -6.66 -16.66 20.46
CA ILE A 46 -6.47 -16.95 21.89
C ILE A 46 -4.96 -16.99 22.23
N GLY A 47 -4.58 -16.30 23.30
CA GLY A 47 -3.19 -16.23 23.80
C GLY A 47 -2.30 -15.24 23.06
N MET A 48 -2.81 -14.52 22.04
CA MET A 48 -2.04 -13.49 21.35
C MET A 48 -2.13 -12.15 22.09
N SER A 49 -1.02 -11.42 22.14
CA SER A 49 -1.02 -10.07 22.71
C SER A 49 -1.77 -9.09 21.80
N LYS A 50 -2.38 -8.07 22.39
CA LYS A 50 -3.06 -6.99 21.67
C LYS A 50 -2.16 -6.37 20.58
N THR A 51 -0.90 -6.11 20.92
CA THR A 51 0.10 -5.54 19.99
C THR A 51 0.35 -6.45 18.78
N VAL A 52 0.42 -7.76 18.97
CA VAL A 52 0.59 -8.73 17.86
C VAL A 52 -0.65 -8.70 16.96
N LEU A 53 -1.84 -8.70 17.54
CA LEU A 53 -3.10 -8.63 16.79
C LEU A 53 -3.22 -7.34 15.97
N GLU A 54 -2.90 -6.18 16.55
CA GLU A 54 -2.91 -4.89 15.84
C GLU A 54 -1.94 -4.88 14.65
N ARG A 55 -0.74 -5.44 14.81
CA ARG A 55 0.25 -5.55 13.73
C ARG A 55 -0.24 -6.47 12.61
N ILE A 56 -0.81 -7.63 12.95
CA ILE A 56 -1.35 -8.58 11.97
C ILE A 56 -2.54 -7.96 11.23
N ASN A 57 -3.46 -7.30 11.94
CA ASN A 57 -4.59 -6.62 11.33
C ASN A 57 -4.12 -5.55 10.34
N TYR A 58 -3.13 -4.74 10.71
CA TYR A 58 -2.54 -3.76 9.82
C TYR A 58 -1.90 -4.40 8.56
N ILE A 59 -1.18 -5.52 8.71
CA ILE A 59 -0.65 -6.29 7.57
C ILE A 59 -1.79 -6.73 6.65
N GLN A 60 -2.88 -7.25 7.21
CA GLN A 60 -4.03 -7.71 6.45
C GLN A 60 -4.77 -6.56 5.76
N GLU A 61 -4.92 -5.39 6.39
CA GLU A 61 -5.54 -4.21 5.79
C GLU A 61 -4.78 -3.77 4.53
N ILE A 62 -3.44 -3.73 4.59
CA ILE A 62 -2.60 -3.41 3.44
C ILE A 62 -2.75 -4.47 2.34
N ARG A 63 -2.68 -5.76 2.68
CA ARG A 63 -2.89 -6.86 1.71
C ARG A 63 -4.26 -6.76 1.04
N LYS A 64 -5.32 -6.50 1.80
CA LYS A 64 -6.69 -6.29 1.28
C LYS A 64 -6.80 -5.05 0.38
N GLY A 65 -6.12 -3.96 0.72
CA GLY A 65 -6.07 -2.76 -0.12
C GLY A 65 -5.39 -3.03 -1.47
N VAL A 66 -4.29 -3.79 -1.45
CA VAL A 66 -3.57 -4.20 -2.67
C VAL A 66 -4.38 -5.17 -3.53
N GLU A 67 -5.14 -6.09 -2.92
CA GLU A 67 -6.02 -7.02 -3.65
C GLU A 67 -7.11 -6.30 -4.47
N LYS A 68 -7.52 -5.10 -4.03
CA LYS A 68 -8.52 -4.28 -4.74
C LYS A 68 -7.94 -3.48 -5.91
N LEU A 69 -6.64 -3.55 -6.16
CA LEU A 69 -6.01 -2.89 -7.30
C LEU A 69 -6.25 -3.68 -8.59
N ASN A 70 -6.15 -3.01 -9.74
CA ASN A 70 -6.10 -3.71 -11.01
C ASN A 70 -4.85 -4.62 -11.08
N PHE A 71 -4.87 -5.62 -11.97
CA PHE A 71 -3.81 -6.62 -12.10
C PHE A 71 -2.39 -6.04 -12.17
N TRP A 72 -2.19 -4.99 -12.99
CA TRP A 72 -0.88 -4.38 -13.18
C TRP A 72 -0.40 -3.58 -11.98
N ASP A 73 -1.27 -2.78 -11.37
CA ASP A 73 -0.92 -1.98 -10.20
C ASP A 73 -0.70 -2.89 -8.98
N LYS A 74 -1.50 -3.96 -8.82
CA LYS A 74 -1.31 -5.02 -7.83
C LYS A 74 0.08 -5.65 -7.98
N GLN A 75 0.39 -6.19 -9.16
CA GLN A 75 1.67 -6.85 -9.43
C GLN A 75 2.86 -5.92 -9.14
N LEU A 76 2.78 -4.65 -9.57
CA LEU A 76 3.82 -3.66 -9.32
C LEU A 76 4.02 -3.44 -7.81
N ILE A 77 2.93 -3.24 -7.06
CA ILE A 77 3.00 -2.98 -5.63
C ILE A 77 3.50 -4.20 -4.86
N GLU A 78 3.05 -5.40 -5.21
CA GLU A 78 3.48 -6.65 -4.57
C GLU A 78 4.99 -6.84 -4.70
N LEU A 79 5.50 -6.76 -5.92
CA LEU A 79 6.93 -6.92 -6.22
C LEU A 79 7.79 -5.81 -5.58
N ALA A 80 7.32 -4.57 -5.58
CA ALA A 80 8.10 -3.44 -5.11
C ALA A 80 8.04 -3.25 -3.58
N TYR A 81 6.96 -3.67 -2.91
CA TYR A 81 6.66 -3.28 -1.53
C TYR A 81 6.23 -4.40 -0.58
N LEU A 82 5.55 -5.45 -1.03
CA LEU A 82 5.00 -6.46 -0.11
C LEU A 82 5.96 -7.63 0.15
N GLY A 83 6.92 -7.85 -0.74
CA GLY A 83 7.99 -8.83 -0.55
C GLY A 83 8.94 -8.47 0.61
N LYS A 84 9.65 -9.49 1.11
CA LYS A 84 10.72 -9.35 2.11
C LYS A 84 11.89 -8.51 1.60
N GLU A 85 12.19 -8.63 0.31
CA GLU A 85 13.18 -7.78 -0.35
C GLU A 85 12.55 -6.46 -0.83
N LYS A 86 13.38 -5.43 -0.92
CA LYS A 86 13.06 -4.17 -1.59
C LYS A 86 13.91 -4.05 -2.85
N PRO A 87 13.41 -4.45 -4.03
CA PRO A 87 14.14 -4.30 -5.29
C PRO A 87 14.48 -2.84 -5.58
N SER A 88 15.62 -2.60 -6.22
CA SER A 88 15.93 -1.28 -6.78
C SER A 88 15.00 -0.96 -7.94
N TRP A 89 14.83 0.33 -8.26
CA TRP A 89 14.03 0.74 -9.42
C TRP A 89 14.57 0.14 -10.73
N VAL A 90 15.90 -0.04 -10.84
CA VAL A 90 16.53 -0.69 -12.00
C VAL A 90 16.10 -2.15 -12.11
N LYS A 91 16.11 -2.90 -11.00
CA LYS A 91 15.63 -4.29 -10.96
C LYS A 91 14.14 -4.36 -11.31
N MET A 92 13.34 -3.42 -10.82
CA MET A 92 11.91 -3.33 -11.16
C MET A 92 11.67 -3.08 -12.66
N CYS A 93 12.40 -2.15 -13.28
CA CYS A 93 12.27 -1.90 -14.73
C CYS A 93 12.58 -3.14 -15.55
N ARG A 94 13.58 -3.93 -15.15
CA ARG A 94 13.93 -5.21 -15.81
C ARG A 94 12.83 -6.25 -15.62
N ILE A 95 12.36 -6.47 -14.38
CA ILE A 95 11.32 -7.46 -14.05
C ILE A 95 10.02 -7.16 -14.80
N LEU A 96 9.62 -5.88 -14.84
CA LEU A 96 8.36 -5.46 -15.44
C LEU A 96 8.48 -5.10 -16.92
N ASN A 97 9.66 -5.31 -17.53
CA ASN A 97 9.97 -4.98 -18.91
C ASN A 97 9.51 -3.57 -19.32
N MET A 98 9.97 -2.54 -18.61
CA MET A 98 9.55 -1.15 -18.84
C MET A 98 10.70 -0.14 -18.73
N SER A 99 10.51 1.00 -19.37
CA SER A 99 11.43 2.14 -19.26
C SER A 99 11.37 2.78 -17.86
N GLN A 100 12.41 3.55 -17.51
CA GLN A 100 12.43 4.30 -16.25
C GLN A 100 11.27 5.31 -16.14
N PRO A 101 10.95 6.15 -17.15
CA PRO A 101 9.80 7.04 -17.07
C PRO A 101 8.49 6.29 -16.87
N ASP A 102 8.30 5.17 -17.57
CA ASP A 102 7.10 4.35 -17.43
C ASP A 102 6.94 3.79 -16.03
N TYR A 103 8.04 3.31 -15.45
CA TYR A 103 8.07 2.80 -14.08
C TYR A 103 7.59 3.87 -13.08
N TYR A 104 8.17 5.07 -13.10
CA TYR A 104 7.77 6.11 -12.15
C TYR A 104 6.33 6.57 -12.36
N ARG A 105 5.87 6.68 -13.62
CA ARG A 105 4.49 7.04 -13.93
C ARG A 105 3.49 6.00 -13.41
N LYS A 106 3.69 4.73 -13.75
CA LYS A 106 2.82 3.62 -13.32
C LYS A 106 2.87 3.43 -11.81
N ARG A 107 4.06 3.51 -11.19
CA ARG A 107 4.22 3.43 -9.74
C ARG A 107 3.47 4.56 -9.03
N ASN A 108 3.60 5.81 -9.48
CA ASN A 108 2.91 6.92 -8.84
C ASN A 108 1.39 6.79 -8.95
N ARG A 109 0.87 6.30 -10.08
CA ARG A 109 -0.55 5.98 -10.24
C ARG A 109 -0.99 4.88 -9.25
N ALA A 110 -0.27 3.75 -9.22
CA ALA A 110 -0.58 2.64 -8.33
C ALA A 110 -0.56 3.05 -6.84
N LEU A 111 0.36 3.91 -6.43
CA LEU A 111 0.42 4.45 -5.07
C LEU A 111 -0.79 5.34 -4.74
N CYS A 112 -1.25 6.17 -5.68
CA CYS A 112 -2.46 6.97 -5.47
C CYS A 112 -3.71 6.09 -5.39
N GLU A 113 -3.84 5.11 -6.29
CA GLU A 113 -4.96 4.16 -6.27
C GLU A 113 -5.00 3.38 -4.96
N LEU A 114 -3.85 2.90 -4.48
CA LEU A 114 -3.75 2.23 -3.20
C LEU A 114 -4.15 3.14 -2.03
N ALA A 115 -3.83 4.45 -2.10
CA ALA A 115 -4.26 5.40 -1.08
C ALA A 115 -5.77 5.41 -0.93
N TYR A 116 -6.48 5.52 -2.06
CA TYR A 116 -7.95 5.48 -2.10
C TYR A 116 -8.50 4.15 -1.60
N LYS A 117 -7.90 3.01 -1.95
CA LYS A 117 -8.35 1.69 -1.42
C LYS A 117 -8.16 1.56 0.09
N LEU A 118 -7.23 2.32 0.66
CA LEU A 118 -6.92 2.35 2.10
C LEU A 118 -7.60 3.51 2.84
N GLY A 119 -8.21 4.48 2.15
CA GLY A 119 -8.81 5.67 2.75
C GLY A 119 -7.78 6.60 3.41
N ILE A 120 -6.58 6.71 2.84
CA ILE A 120 -5.46 7.53 3.38
C ILE A 120 -5.00 8.62 2.42
N GLU A 121 -5.76 8.85 1.36
CA GLU A 121 -5.65 10.00 0.47
C GLU A 121 -5.82 11.32 1.22
N VAL A 122 -5.23 12.37 0.66
CA VAL A 122 -5.36 13.72 1.20
C VAL A 122 -5.88 14.62 0.09
N GLU A 123 -7.02 15.23 0.34
CA GLU A 123 -7.60 16.25 -0.52
C GLU A 123 -6.92 17.60 -0.21
N GLY A 124 -6.52 18.31 -1.27
CA GLY A 124 -6.04 19.69 -1.16
C GLY A 124 -7.21 20.65 -1.00
N LYS A 125 -6.95 21.81 -0.40
CA LYS A 125 -7.90 22.93 -0.50
C LYS A 125 -7.76 23.54 -1.88
N ASP A 126 -8.88 23.74 -2.57
CA ASP A 126 -8.91 24.56 -3.78
C ASP A 126 -8.44 25.98 -3.41
N SER A 127 -7.26 26.36 -3.89
CA SER A 127 -6.86 27.76 -3.91
C SER A 127 -7.74 28.46 -4.95
N LYS A 128 -8.79 29.12 -4.47
CA LYS A 128 -9.51 30.15 -5.24
C LYS A 128 -8.57 31.28 -5.63
#